data_AF-A0A5B7FXJ6-F1
#
_entry.id   AF-A0A5B7FXJ6-F1
#
_cell.length_a   1.000
_cell.length_b   1.000
_cell.length_c   1.000
_cell.angle_alpha   90.00
_cell.angle_beta   90.00
_cell.angle_gamma   90.00
#
_symmetry.space_group_name_H-M   'P 1'
#
loop_
_entity.id
_entity.type
_entity.pdbx_description
1 polymer ?
#
loop_
_entity_poly.entity_id
_entity_poly.type
_entity_poly.pdbx_seq_one_letter_code
_entity_poly.pdbx_strand_id
1 'polypeptide(L)'
;MIYPKPVQQSPIAAYENSIEVMTLHQLEEIISDPDEMRMQALLVRERILGPAHPDTSYYIRYRGAVYADTGNFDRCITLWMYALDMQQKILEPLSPMTQSSFVSFAELFSFMMSEAKNRGRRVPVVNFCDMMRVFEKCLREVEVGMSQLNKGVTSYGGMLASGGGERDTTYFHRTLVITMHLVCLLTKLGPSLTPLQCHAMRKAVYDLVRLDPRGSGGVTPLHLACSRDSSATIGRFPICTFPSAEVVSLLLEVGADPCATDHQGNTPLHTLASNKQCRRDLLMALLSAGAHLDTLNRSGQSFASIRASRGQRLHQLINPLQHTSLQCLAAATLRRHGLLYENTLHPRLSHFVDQH
;
A
#
# COMPACT_ATOMS: atom_id res chain seq x y z
N MET A 1 37.41 7.78 -24.03
CA MET A 1 36.49 7.98 -25.17
C MET A 1 35.63 9.20 -24.87
N ILE A 2 35.62 10.20 -25.75
CA ILE A 2 34.67 11.31 -25.66
C ILE A 2 33.35 10.77 -26.25
N TYR A 3 32.34 10.57 -25.41
CA TYR A 3 31.01 10.22 -25.89
C TYR A 3 30.38 11.47 -26.52
N PRO A 4 30.15 11.51 -27.85
CA PRO A 4 29.58 12.67 -28.49
C PRO A 4 28.16 12.94 -27.97
N LYS A 5 27.79 14.22 -27.87
CA LYS A 5 26.43 14.62 -27.49
C LYS A 5 25.48 14.32 -28.65
N PRO A 6 24.38 13.58 -28.43
CA PRO A 6 23.40 13.32 -29.48
C PRO A 6 22.73 14.63 -29.91
N VAL A 7 22.47 14.75 -31.21
CA VAL A 7 22.07 16.02 -31.86
C VAL A 7 20.64 16.46 -31.51
N GLN A 8 19.81 15.54 -31.01
CA GLN A 8 18.43 15.82 -30.57
C GLN A 8 18.06 14.93 -29.37
N GLN A 9 17.98 15.54 -28.20
CA GLN A 9 17.16 15.01 -27.10
C GLN A 9 15.91 15.88 -27.02
N SER A 10 14.73 15.26 -27.12
CA SER A 10 13.49 15.96 -26.82
C SER A 10 13.57 16.51 -25.40
N PRO A 11 13.32 17.80 -25.18
CA PRO A 11 13.43 18.38 -23.86
C PRO A 11 12.49 17.67 -22.88
N ILE A 12 12.97 17.45 -21.67
CA ILE A 12 12.20 16.79 -20.62
C ILE A 12 11.42 17.88 -19.87
N ALA A 13 10.09 17.86 -19.99
CA ALA A 13 9.22 18.86 -19.36
C ALA A 13 9.42 18.93 -17.83
N ALA A 14 9.73 17.81 -17.17
CA ALA A 14 10.02 17.78 -15.75
C ALA A 14 11.31 18.56 -15.38
N TYR A 15 12.25 18.68 -16.31
CA TYR A 15 13.44 19.52 -16.18
C TYR A 15 13.23 20.91 -16.77
N GLU A 16 11.99 21.41 -16.82
CA GLU A 16 11.67 22.75 -17.40
C GLU A 16 12.15 22.91 -18.84
N ASN A 17 12.28 21.79 -19.56
CA ASN A 17 12.83 21.75 -20.91
C ASN A 17 14.29 22.23 -21.02
N SER A 18 15.06 22.20 -19.91
CA SER A 18 16.50 22.48 -19.94
C SER A 18 17.23 21.54 -20.89
N ILE A 19 18.19 22.08 -21.63
CA ILE A 19 18.99 21.37 -22.62
C ILE A 19 20.44 21.33 -22.15
N GLU A 20 21.15 20.25 -22.48
CA GLU A 20 22.56 20.11 -22.14
C GLU A 20 23.37 21.19 -22.87
N VAL A 21 24.20 21.93 -22.12
CA VAL A 21 25.09 22.97 -22.65
C VAL A 21 25.98 22.41 -23.74
N MET A 22 26.03 23.03 -24.91
CA MET A 22 26.82 22.55 -26.06
C MET A 22 28.10 23.36 -26.29
N THR A 23 28.13 24.61 -25.83
CA THR A 23 29.23 25.56 -26.09
C THR A 23 29.80 26.15 -24.80
N LEU A 24 31.04 26.64 -24.86
CA LEU A 24 31.68 27.32 -23.72
C LEU A 24 30.91 28.58 -23.31
N HIS A 25 30.37 29.32 -24.28
CA HIS A 25 29.58 30.52 -24.03
C HIS A 25 28.31 30.23 -23.22
N GLN A 26 27.55 29.19 -23.58
CA GLN A 26 26.40 28.74 -22.80
C GLN A 26 26.77 28.30 -21.38
N LEU A 27 27.98 27.72 -21.21
CA LEU A 27 28.47 27.33 -19.88
C LEU A 27 28.77 28.56 -19.01
N GLU A 28 29.36 29.61 -19.59
CA GLU A 28 29.66 30.87 -18.90
C GLU A 28 28.39 31.60 -18.47
N GLU A 29 27.29 31.51 -19.24
CA GLU A 29 25.99 32.07 -18.84
C GLU A 29 25.41 31.35 -17.62
N ILE A 30 25.49 30.01 -17.59
CA ILE A 30 24.87 29.17 -16.56
C ILE A 30 25.72 29.08 -15.29
N ILE A 31 27.04 29.36 -15.35
CA ILE A 31 27.93 29.22 -14.18
C ILE A 31 27.53 30.08 -12.97
N SER A 32 26.79 31.16 -13.22
CA SER A 32 26.29 32.07 -12.19
C SER A 32 25.02 31.55 -11.50
N ASP A 33 24.30 30.60 -12.11
CA ASP A 33 23.11 29.98 -11.55
C ASP A 33 23.42 28.55 -11.05
N PRO A 34 23.52 28.35 -9.71
CA PRO A 34 23.83 27.05 -9.17
C PRO A 34 22.71 26.03 -9.36
N ASP A 35 21.46 26.45 -9.57
CA ASP A 35 20.36 25.53 -9.85
C ASP A 35 20.53 24.95 -11.26
N GLU A 36 20.61 25.79 -12.29
CA GLU A 36 20.84 25.38 -13.68
C GLU A 36 22.12 24.54 -13.82
N MET A 37 23.21 24.92 -13.16
CA MET A 37 24.45 24.13 -13.17
C MET A 37 24.25 22.71 -12.64
N ARG A 38 23.50 22.56 -11.53
CA ARG A 38 23.20 21.23 -11.01
C ARG A 38 22.23 20.48 -11.94
N MET A 39 21.42 21.17 -12.73
CA MET A 39 20.46 20.58 -13.67
C MET A 39 21.21 19.97 -14.86
N GLN A 40 22.26 20.65 -15.34
CA GLN A 40 23.21 20.06 -16.31
C GLN A 40 23.75 18.71 -15.85
N ALA A 41 24.03 18.56 -14.55
CA ALA A 41 24.52 17.30 -14.00
C ALA A 41 23.49 16.15 -14.04
N LEU A 42 22.17 16.40 -14.05
CA LEU A 42 21.19 15.31 -14.27
C LEU A 42 21.01 15.02 -15.75
N LEU A 43 21.00 16.03 -16.62
CA LEU A 43 20.92 15.85 -18.08
C LEU A 43 22.05 14.94 -18.57
N VAL A 44 23.27 15.20 -18.12
CA VAL A 44 24.45 14.38 -18.44
C VAL A 44 24.31 12.96 -17.89
N ARG A 45 23.84 12.79 -16.64
CA ARG A 45 23.64 11.45 -16.05
C ARG A 45 22.60 10.65 -16.82
N GLU A 46 21.46 11.26 -17.13
CA GLU A 46 20.39 10.60 -17.86
C GLU A 46 20.80 10.23 -19.28
N ARG A 47 21.56 11.09 -19.96
CA ARG A 47 22.13 10.76 -21.27
C ARG A 47 23.09 9.58 -21.22
N ILE A 48 23.98 9.54 -20.23
CA ILE A 48 25.06 8.54 -20.18
C ILE A 48 24.56 7.21 -19.62
N LEU A 49 23.78 7.25 -18.53
CA LEU A 49 23.35 6.07 -17.78
C LEU A 49 21.95 5.59 -18.18
N GLY A 50 21.13 6.47 -18.74
CA GLY A 50 19.72 6.24 -19.04
C GLY A 50 18.77 6.66 -17.90
N PRO A 51 17.48 6.84 -18.21
CA PRO A 51 16.47 7.37 -17.28
C PRO A 51 16.10 6.43 -16.13
N ALA A 52 16.20 5.11 -16.34
CA ALA A 52 15.89 4.10 -15.33
C ALA A 52 17.12 3.59 -14.57
N HIS A 53 18.30 4.19 -14.77
CA HIS A 53 19.47 3.80 -14.01
C HIS A 53 19.33 4.20 -12.52
N PRO A 54 19.80 3.36 -11.57
CA PRO A 54 19.70 3.65 -10.14
C PRO A 54 20.22 5.04 -9.74
N ASP A 55 21.39 5.44 -10.26
CA ASP A 55 21.96 6.76 -9.97
C ASP A 55 21.14 7.91 -10.57
N THR A 56 20.67 7.77 -11.82
CA THR A 56 19.82 8.80 -12.46
C THR A 56 18.56 9.01 -11.63
N SER A 57 17.85 7.93 -11.31
CA SER A 57 16.66 7.93 -10.47
C SER A 57 16.93 8.52 -9.07
N TYR A 58 18.02 8.13 -8.42
CA TYR A 58 18.41 8.64 -7.11
C TYR A 58 18.63 10.15 -7.14
N TYR A 59 19.40 10.67 -8.11
CA TYR A 59 19.71 12.09 -8.17
C TYR A 59 18.54 12.96 -8.62
N ILE A 60 17.62 12.46 -9.47
CA ILE A 60 16.34 13.13 -9.73
C ILE A 60 15.54 13.26 -8.44
N ARG A 61 15.44 12.17 -7.66
CA ARG A 61 14.72 12.21 -6.38
C ARG A 61 15.41 13.12 -5.36
N TYR A 62 16.73 13.05 -5.26
CA TYR A 62 17.49 13.92 -4.38
C TYR A 62 17.25 15.40 -4.71
N ARG A 63 17.29 15.77 -5.98
CA ARG A 63 17.02 17.15 -6.40
C ARG A 63 15.59 17.58 -6.07
N GLY A 64 14.60 16.70 -6.28
CA GLY A 64 13.23 16.95 -5.82
C GLY A 64 13.15 17.18 -4.31
N ALA A 65 13.87 16.41 -3.50
CA ALA A 65 13.92 16.62 -2.05
C ALA A 65 14.50 18.01 -1.69
N VAL A 66 15.54 18.46 -2.39
CA VAL A 66 16.11 19.82 -2.20
C VAL A 66 15.07 20.91 -2.52
N TYR A 67 14.24 20.73 -3.56
CA TYR A 67 13.13 21.64 -3.82
C TYR A 67 12.07 21.60 -2.71
N ALA A 68 11.74 20.42 -2.17
CA ALA A 68 10.82 20.32 -1.04
C ALA A 68 11.36 21.01 0.23
N ASP A 69 12.66 20.89 0.52
CA ASP A 69 13.32 21.55 1.67
C ASP A 69 13.29 23.07 1.58
N THR A 70 13.29 23.62 0.36
CA THR A 70 13.13 25.05 0.07
C THR A 70 11.65 25.49 -0.03
N GLY A 71 10.70 24.56 0.12
CA GLY A 71 9.25 24.82 0.09
C GLY A 71 8.59 24.65 -1.28
N ASN A 72 9.33 24.29 -2.32
CA ASN A 72 8.82 24.07 -3.66
C ASN A 72 8.41 22.59 -3.87
N PHE A 73 7.29 22.22 -3.26
CA PHE A 73 6.75 20.86 -3.31
C PHE A 73 6.27 20.45 -4.71
N ASP A 74 5.76 21.39 -5.51
CA ASP A 74 5.28 21.10 -6.87
C ASP A 74 6.43 20.65 -7.79
N ARG A 75 7.60 21.30 -7.72
CA ARG A 75 8.80 20.86 -8.46
C ARG A 75 9.30 19.51 -7.97
N CYS A 76 9.26 19.25 -6.65
CA CYS A 76 9.58 17.94 -6.08
C CYS A 76 8.71 16.84 -6.68
N ILE A 77 7.37 17.01 -6.61
CA ILE A 77 6.40 16.03 -7.11
C ILE A 77 6.59 15.83 -8.62
N THR A 78 6.81 16.91 -9.38
CA THR A 78 7.03 16.82 -10.84
C THR A 78 8.25 15.97 -11.19
N LEU A 79 9.39 16.21 -10.54
CA LEU A 79 10.62 15.45 -10.78
C LEU A 79 10.48 13.99 -10.35
N TRP A 80 9.87 13.75 -9.19
CA TRP A 80 9.68 12.40 -8.69
C TRP A 80 8.69 11.60 -9.54
N MET A 81 7.65 12.26 -10.05
CA MET A 81 6.68 11.65 -10.97
C MET A 81 7.34 11.25 -12.27
N TYR A 82 8.22 12.09 -12.82
CA TYR A 82 9.04 11.74 -13.98
C TYR A 82 9.91 10.52 -13.74
N ALA A 83 10.65 10.48 -12.63
CA ALA A 83 11.46 9.31 -12.28
C ALA A 83 10.61 8.04 -12.14
N LEU A 84 9.45 8.15 -11.48
CA LEU A 84 8.52 7.04 -11.31
C LEU A 84 7.92 6.56 -12.64
N ASP A 85 7.61 7.47 -13.56
CA ASP A 85 7.16 7.13 -14.92
C ASP A 85 8.20 6.31 -15.67
N MET A 86 9.47 6.71 -15.59
CA MET A 86 10.56 5.98 -16.26
C MET A 86 10.81 4.62 -15.62
N GLN A 87 10.75 4.54 -14.29
CA GLN A 87 10.87 3.28 -13.55
C GLN A 87 9.78 2.29 -13.96
N GLN A 88 8.50 2.69 -13.95
CA GLN A 88 7.38 1.81 -14.29
C GLN A 88 7.36 1.40 -15.78
N LYS A 89 7.99 2.18 -16.66
CA LYS A 89 8.07 1.86 -18.10
C LYS A 89 9.21 0.89 -18.44
N ILE A 90 10.33 0.98 -17.72
CA ILE A 90 11.59 0.32 -18.14
C ILE A 90 11.98 -0.82 -17.20
N LEU A 91 11.70 -0.71 -15.90
CA LEU A 91 12.08 -1.73 -14.92
C LEU A 91 11.07 -2.87 -14.88
N GLU A 92 11.54 -4.00 -14.37
CA GLU A 92 10.64 -5.09 -14.00
C GLU A 92 9.70 -4.66 -12.87
N PRO A 93 8.44 -5.14 -12.87
CA PRO A 93 7.48 -4.90 -11.81
C PRO A 93 8.01 -5.33 -10.44
N LEU A 94 7.52 -4.69 -9.39
CA LEU A 94 7.96 -4.90 -8.00
C LEU A 94 9.44 -4.56 -7.74
N SER A 95 10.09 -3.85 -8.67
CA SER A 95 11.47 -3.40 -8.48
C SER A 95 11.63 -2.61 -7.17
N PRO A 96 12.67 -2.90 -6.36
CA PRO A 96 12.96 -2.17 -5.13
C PRO A 96 13.11 -0.66 -5.34
N MET A 97 13.55 -0.25 -6.53
CA MET A 97 13.66 1.17 -6.88
C MET A 97 12.29 1.85 -6.99
N THR A 98 11.33 1.21 -7.67
CA THR A 98 9.96 1.70 -7.79
C THR A 98 9.28 1.77 -6.42
N GLN A 99 9.47 0.75 -5.58
CA GLN A 99 8.99 0.75 -4.19
C GLN A 99 9.59 1.89 -3.37
N SER A 100 10.90 2.14 -3.51
CA SER A 100 11.56 3.26 -2.83
C SER A 100 10.95 4.60 -3.23
N SER A 101 10.62 4.80 -4.51
CA SER A 101 9.94 6.02 -4.98
C SER A 101 8.57 6.19 -4.34
N PHE A 102 7.74 5.13 -4.27
CA PHE A 102 6.44 5.20 -3.61
C PHE A 102 6.54 5.52 -2.12
N VAL A 103 7.53 4.96 -1.43
CA VAL A 103 7.79 5.28 -0.02
C VAL A 103 8.17 6.75 0.13
N SER A 104 9.05 7.27 -0.73
CA SER A 104 9.43 8.69 -0.71
C SER A 104 8.20 9.59 -0.88
N PHE A 105 7.29 9.29 -1.81
CA PHE A 105 6.04 10.03 -1.95
C PHE A 105 5.17 9.96 -0.69
N ALA A 106 5.00 8.79 -0.11
CA ALA A 106 4.21 8.63 1.11
C ALA A 106 4.81 9.40 2.30
N GLU A 107 6.15 9.41 2.44
CA GLU A 107 6.87 10.22 3.42
C GLU A 107 6.67 11.72 3.17
N LEU A 108 6.80 12.18 1.92
CA LEU A 108 6.59 13.58 1.53
C LEU A 108 5.17 14.05 1.87
N PHE A 109 4.15 13.29 1.47
CA PHE A 109 2.76 13.64 1.75
C PHE A 109 2.46 13.63 3.25
N SER A 110 2.99 12.66 3.99
CA SER A 110 2.86 12.63 5.46
C SER A 110 3.50 13.86 6.12
N PHE A 111 4.71 14.23 5.67
CA PHE A 111 5.41 15.41 6.13
C PHE A 111 4.61 16.68 5.85
N MET A 112 4.10 16.84 4.62
CA MET A 112 3.26 17.98 4.24
C MET A 112 2.01 18.11 5.12
N MET A 113 1.35 16.99 5.43
CA MET A 113 0.16 16.98 6.31
C MET A 113 0.46 17.26 7.78
N SER A 114 1.65 16.90 8.26
CA SER A 114 2.07 17.12 9.64
C SER A 114 2.51 18.56 9.88
N GLU A 115 3.37 19.09 9.01
CA GLU A 115 3.91 20.45 9.12
C GLU A 115 2.86 21.52 8.79
N ALA A 116 1.87 21.23 7.94
CA ALA A 116 0.71 22.10 7.76
C ALA A 116 -0.01 22.41 9.09
N LYS A 117 0.15 21.55 10.11
CA LYS A 117 -0.45 21.73 11.45
C LYS A 117 0.50 22.40 12.45
N ASN A 118 1.81 22.39 12.22
CA ASN A 118 2.83 22.80 13.20
C ASN A 118 3.80 23.84 12.62
N ARG A 119 3.58 25.12 12.97
CA ARG A 119 4.57 26.22 13.07
C ARG A 119 5.30 26.69 11.79
N GLY A 120 5.07 27.96 11.44
CA GLY A 120 6.08 28.89 10.90
C GLY A 120 6.43 28.82 9.41
N ARG A 121 6.55 27.62 8.81
CA ARG A 121 6.72 27.47 7.36
C ARG A 121 5.36 27.33 6.68
N ARG A 122 5.12 28.08 5.60
CA ARG A 122 3.94 27.87 4.74
C ARG A 122 4.17 26.60 3.91
N VAL A 123 3.67 25.49 4.40
CA VAL A 123 3.58 24.24 3.64
C VAL A 123 2.24 24.23 2.91
N PRO A 124 2.22 24.09 1.57
CA PRO A 124 0.97 24.00 0.84
C PRO A 124 0.21 22.72 1.20
N VAL A 125 -1.12 22.79 1.13
CA VAL A 125 -1.98 21.61 1.32
C VAL A 125 -1.68 20.60 0.22
N VAL A 126 -1.60 19.32 0.59
CA VAL A 126 -1.39 18.24 -0.39
C VAL A 126 -2.53 18.21 -1.39
N ASN A 127 -2.21 18.32 -2.67
CA ASN A 127 -3.18 18.23 -3.75
C ASN A 127 -3.70 16.78 -3.86
N PHE A 128 -5.02 16.63 -3.81
CA PHE A 128 -5.68 15.34 -4.00
C PHE A 128 -5.28 14.67 -5.31
N CYS A 129 -5.18 15.43 -6.41
CA CYS A 129 -4.87 14.88 -7.73
C CYS A 129 -3.48 14.23 -7.77
N ASP A 130 -2.49 14.81 -7.08
CA ASP A 130 -1.13 14.26 -7.07
C ASP A 130 -1.04 13.02 -6.20
N MET A 131 -1.67 13.04 -5.00
CA MET A 131 -1.75 11.84 -4.16
C MET A 131 -2.51 10.71 -4.86
N MET A 132 -3.62 11.02 -5.50
CA MET A 132 -4.42 10.06 -6.26
C MET A 132 -3.63 9.46 -7.42
N ARG A 133 -2.89 10.29 -8.17
CA ARG A 133 -2.04 9.81 -9.28
C ARG A 133 -0.95 8.86 -8.80
N VAL A 134 -0.33 9.15 -7.66
CA VAL A 134 0.66 8.24 -7.03
C VAL A 134 -0.01 6.95 -6.56
N PHE A 135 -1.20 7.03 -5.96
CA PHE A 135 -1.97 5.86 -5.54
C PHE A 135 -2.35 4.97 -6.73
N GLU A 136 -2.87 5.53 -7.82
CA GLU A 136 -3.20 4.80 -9.05
C GLU A 136 -1.97 4.15 -9.69
N LYS A 137 -0.80 4.81 -9.61
CA LYS A 137 0.47 4.22 -10.03
C LYS A 137 0.86 3.02 -9.17
N CYS A 138 0.70 3.12 -7.87
CA CYS A 138 0.95 2.03 -6.93
C CYS A 138 -0.03 0.88 -7.15
N LEU A 139 -1.29 1.18 -7.45
CA LEU A 139 -2.31 0.19 -7.78
C LEU A 139 -1.97 -0.60 -9.05
N ARG A 140 -1.50 0.09 -10.11
CA ARG A 140 -1.00 -0.60 -11.31
C ARG A 140 0.22 -1.49 -11.00
N GLU A 141 1.09 -1.06 -10.09
CA GLU A 141 2.22 -1.89 -9.65
C GLU A 141 1.73 -3.18 -8.97
N VAL A 142 0.68 -3.10 -8.15
CA VAL A 142 0.03 -4.26 -7.54
C VAL A 142 -0.57 -5.17 -8.61
N GLU A 143 -1.35 -4.61 -9.55
CA GLU A 143 -2.00 -5.38 -10.64
C GLU A 143 -0.98 -6.14 -11.51
N VAL A 144 0.09 -5.45 -11.94
CA VAL A 144 1.14 -6.07 -12.77
C VAL A 144 1.94 -7.07 -11.94
N GLY A 145 2.26 -6.77 -10.68
CA GLY A 145 2.95 -7.68 -9.77
C GLY A 145 2.17 -8.97 -9.52
N MET A 146 0.85 -8.89 -9.32
CA MET A 146 -0.03 -10.06 -9.20
C MET A 146 -0.02 -10.90 -10.48
N SER A 147 -0.11 -10.25 -11.63
CA SER A 147 -0.10 -10.93 -12.94
C SER A 147 1.21 -11.70 -13.17
N GLN A 148 2.35 -11.18 -12.68
CA GLN A 148 3.63 -11.87 -12.76
C GLN A 148 3.74 -13.06 -11.81
N LEU A 149 3.32 -12.89 -10.55
CA LEU A 149 3.29 -13.98 -9.57
C LEU A 149 2.44 -15.16 -10.06
N ASN A 150 1.27 -14.87 -10.65
CA ASN A 150 0.39 -15.90 -11.21
C ASN A 150 1.03 -16.65 -12.40
N LYS A 151 1.77 -15.94 -13.26
CA LYS A 151 2.50 -16.55 -14.39
C LYS A 151 3.62 -17.47 -13.92
N GLY A 152 4.38 -17.06 -12.90
CA GLY A 152 5.46 -17.85 -12.31
C GLY A 152 4.97 -19.18 -11.71
N VAL A 153 3.77 -19.19 -11.13
CA VAL A 153 3.12 -20.42 -10.62
C VAL A 153 2.74 -21.38 -11.75
N THR A 154 2.33 -20.87 -12.92
CA THR A 154 1.92 -21.71 -14.05
C THR A 154 3.07 -22.26 -14.90
N SER A 155 4.23 -21.59 -14.95
CA SER A 155 5.33 -21.99 -15.85
C SER A 155 6.30 -23.02 -15.25
N TYR A 156 6.40 -23.08 -13.92
CA TYR A 156 7.29 -24.02 -13.21
C TYR A 156 6.47 -24.88 -12.26
N GLY A 157 5.76 -25.86 -12.81
CA GLY A 157 5.09 -26.89 -12.02
C GLY A 157 6.08 -27.59 -11.08
N GLY A 158 6.01 -27.28 -9.79
CA GLY A 158 6.35 -28.18 -8.70
C GLY A 158 7.81 -28.38 -8.30
N MET A 159 8.85 -27.97 -9.05
CA MET A 159 10.24 -28.26 -8.62
C MET A 159 11.23 -27.12 -8.88
N LEU A 160 11.83 -26.64 -7.78
CA LEU A 160 13.12 -25.91 -7.69
C LEU A 160 13.16 -24.40 -8.01
N ALA A 161 12.25 -23.60 -7.45
CA ALA A 161 12.40 -22.12 -7.40
C ALA A 161 12.33 -21.55 -5.97
N SER A 162 12.98 -22.20 -5.01
CA SER A 162 12.91 -21.88 -3.57
C SER A 162 13.51 -20.52 -3.16
N GLY A 163 14.15 -19.76 -4.07
CA GLY A 163 14.69 -18.43 -3.77
C GLY A 163 14.15 -17.28 -4.62
N GLY A 164 13.45 -17.55 -5.71
CA GLY A 164 12.86 -16.53 -6.60
C GLY A 164 11.46 -16.13 -6.12
N GLY A 165 10.56 -17.10 -6.02
CA GLY A 165 9.17 -16.85 -5.65
C GLY A 165 8.97 -16.27 -4.25
N GLU A 166 9.83 -16.63 -3.28
CA GLU A 166 9.79 -16.03 -1.93
C GLU A 166 10.19 -14.55 -1.94
N ARG A 167 11.18 -14.17 -2.77
CA ARG A 167 11.58 -12.76 -2.92
C ARG A 167 10.49 -11.95 -3.60
N ASP A 168 9.90 -12.47 -4.67
CA ASP A 168 8.82 -11.79 -5.38
C ASP A 168 7.57 -11.62 -4.50
N THR A 169 7.25 -12.63 -3.69
CA THR A 169 6.17 -12.55 -2.68
C THR A 169 6.46 -11.49 -1.61
N THR A 170 7.73 -11.38 -1.19
CA THR A 170 8.15 -10.38 -0.20
C THR A 170 8.06 -8.97 -0.78
N TYR A 171 8.53 -8.77 -2.01
CA TYR A 171 8.40 -7.48 -2.69
C TYR A 171 6.93 -7.14 -2.95
N PHE A 172 6.13 -8.10 -3.38
CA PHE A 172 4.69 -7.89 -3.54
C PHE A 172 4.00 -7.49 -2.24
N HIS A 173 4.27 -8.21 -1.15
CA HIS A 173 3.78 -7.87 0.18
C HIS A 173 4.18 -6.45 0.57
N ARG A 174 5.46 -6.08 0.36
CA ARG A 174 5.95 -4.73 0.64
C ARG A 174 5.23 -3.67 -0.19
N THR A 175 5.01 -3.90 -1.49
CA THR A 175 4.22 -3.01 -2.35
C THR A 175 2.80 -2.86 -1.80
N LEU A 176 2.15 -3.94 -1.40
CA LEU A 176 0.80 -3.89 -0.83
C LEU A 176 0.75 -3.07 0.47
N VAL A 177 1.74 -3.22 1.35
CA VAL A 177 1.84 -2.43 2.58
C VAL A 177 2.07 -0.94 2.26
N ILE A 178 2.85 -0.60 1.22
CA ILE A 178 2.99 0.78 0.73
C ILE A 178 1.63 1.31 0.24
N THR A 179 0.91 0.53 -0.56
CA THR A 179 -0.44 0.88 -1.04
C THR A 179 -1.37 1.18 0.13
N MET A 180 -1.34 0.39 1.20
CA MET A 180 -2.15 0.62 2.40
C MET A 180 -1.82 1.94 3.11
N HIS A 181 -0.55 2.35 3.13
CA HIS A 181 -0.16 3.65 3.67
C HIS A 181 -0.67 4.82 2.81
N LEU A 182 -0.65 4.68 1.49
CA LEU A 182 -1.25 5.68 0.58
C LEU A 182 -2.77 5.77 0.79
N VAL A 183 -3.47 4.65 0.97
CA VAL A 183 -4.90 4.64 1.34
C VAL A 183 -5.12 5.36 2.68
N CYS A 184 -4.28 5.09 3.69
CA CYS A 184 -4.33 5.82 4.96
C CYS A 184 -4.16 7.33 4.77
N LEU A 185 -3.20 7.77 3.97
CA LEU A 185 -3.01 9.20 3.68
C LEU A 185 -4.22 9.81 2.95
N LEU A 186 -4.82 9.10 2.00
CA LEU A 186 -6.04 9.51 1.32
C LEU A 186 -7.22 9.66 2.30
N THR A 187 -7.38 8.75 3.27
CA THR A 187 -8.43 8.89 4.31
C THR A 187 -8.23 10.13 5.19
N LYS A 188 -6.96 10.52 5.45
CA LYS A 188 -6.64 11.74 6.21
C LYS A 188 -6.97 13.03 5.42
N LEU A 189 -6.96 12.98 4.08
CA LEU A 189 -7.44 14.08 3.23
C LEU A 189 -8.96 14.19 3.21
N GLY A 190 -9.68 13.09 3.48
CA GLY A 190 -11.13 12.96 3.40
C GLY A 190 -11.96 14.18 3.82
N PRO A 191 -11.69 14.83 4.98
CA PRO A 191 -12.46 15.99 5.43
C PRO A 191 -12.43 17.22 4.50
N SER A 192 -11.43 17.30 3.61
CA SER A 192 -11.23 18.44 2.69
C SER A 192 -11.65 18.14 1.26
N LEU A 193 -12.19 16.95 0.98
CA LEU A 193 -12.47 16.49 -0.38
C LEU A 193 -13.90 16.83 -0.84
N THR A 194 -14.02 17.15 -2.12
CA THR A 194 -15.33 17.28 -2.78
C THR A 194 -16.01 15.91 -2.94
N PRO A 195 -17.35 15.84 -3.09
CA PRO A 195 -18.05 14.57 -3.31
C PRO A 195 -17.52 13.76 -4.50
N LEU A 196 -17.09 14.45 -5.58
CA LEU A 196 -16.50 13.82 -6.76
C LEU A 196 -15.14 13.18 -6.44
N GLN A 197 -14.29 13.88 -5.68
CA GLN A 197 -12.99 13.34 -5.26
C GLN A 197 -13.16 12.15 -4.29
N CYS A 198 -14.12 12.24 -3.36
CA CYS A 198 -14.49 11.13 -2.49
C CYS A 198 -14.95 9.90 -3.28
N HIS A 199 -15.74 10.10 -4.34
CA HIS A 199 -16.16 9.02 -5.24
C HIS A 199 -14.97 8.42 -6.00
N ALA A 200 -14.08 9.25 -6.56
CA ALA A 200 -12.88 8.80 -7.26
C ALA A 200 -11.97 7.97 -6.34
N MET A 201 -11.75 8.45 -5.11
CA MET A 201 -10.99 7.73 -4.08
C MET A 201 -11.62 6.37 -3.77
N ARG A 202 -12.94 6.33 -3.46
CA ARG A 202 -13.65 5.06 -3.21
C ARG A 202 -13.60 4.12 -4.40
N LYS A 203 -13.72 4.62 -5.62
CA LYS A 203 -13.63 3.81 -6.84
C LYS A 203 -12.25 3.14 -6.97
N ALA A 204 -11.16 3.87 -6.76
CA ALA A 204 -9.84 3.27 -6.88
C ALA A 204 -9.52 2.31 -5.72
N VAL A 205 -10.03 2.57 -4.51
CA VAL A 205 -9.92 1.62 -3.39
C VAL A 205 -10.80 0.38 -3.66
N TYR A 206 -11.97 0.54 -4.28
CA TYR A 206 -12.77 -0.57 -4.77
C TYR A 206 -12.01 -1.38 -5.82
N ASP A 207 -11.34 -0.74 -6.78
CA ASP A 207 -10.53 -1.44 -7.78
C ASP A 207 -9.39 -2.25 -7.10
N LEU A 208 -8.75 -1.72 -6.05
CA LEU A 208 -7.79 -2.47 -5.23
C LEU A 208 -8.43 -3.70 -4.56
N VAL A 209 -9.59 -3.54 -3.94
CA VAL A 209 -10.29 -4.65 -3.26
C VAL A 209 -10.76 -5.70 -4.26
N ARG A 210 -11.24 -5.28 -5.43
CA ARG A 210 -11.71 -6.17 -6.51
C ARG A 210 -10.58 -7.03 -7.09
N LEU A 211 -9.34 -6.51 -7.11
CA LEU A 211 -8.18 -7.31 -7.53
C LEU A 211 -7.90 -8.49 -6.58
N ASP A 212 -8.43 -8.45 -5.35
CA ASP A 212 -8.15 -9.42 -4.26
C ASP A 212 -6.64 -9.70 -4.06
N PRO A 213 -5.80 -8.66 -3.84
CA PRO A 213 -4.37 -8.87 -3.66
C PRO A 213 -4.09 -9.62 -2.35
N ARG A 214 -3.35 -10.71 -2.47
CA ARG A 214 -2.92 -11.55 -1.34
C ARG A 214 -1.42 -11.37 -1.12
N GLY A 215 -1.06 -10.71 -0.02
CA GLY A 215 0.35 -10.53 0.37
C GLY A 215 0.98 -11.84 0.87
N SER A 216 2.19 -11.73 1.43
CA SER A 216 2.86 -12.87 2.08
C SER A 216 1.96 -13.51 3.13
N GLY A 217 1.83 -14.84 3.07
CA GLY A 217 0.93 -15.58 3.96
C GLY A 217 -0.56 -15.47 3.62
N GLY A 218 -0.94 -14.93 2.46
CA GLY A 218 -2.35 -14.86 2.03
C GLY A 218 -3.14 -13.69 2.63
N VAL A 219 -2.44 -12.74 3.26
CA VAL A 219 -3.06 -11.59 3.94
C VAL A 219 -3.71 -10.63 2.95
N THR A 220 -4.94 -10.21 3.23
CA THR A 220 -5.68 -9.22 2.43
C THR A 220 -5.36 -7.79 2.87
N PRO A 221 -5.72 -6.75 2.07
CA PRO A 221 -5.68 -5.36 2.51
C PRO A 221 -6.35 -5.11 3.86
N LEU A 222 -7.44 -5.83 4.14
CA LEU A 222 -8.17 -5.72 5.41
C LEU A 222 -7.40 -6.32 6.59
N HIS A 223 -6.70 -7.44 6.39
CA HIS A 223 -5.77 -7.97 7.41
C HIS A 223 -4.67 -6.97 7.74
N LEU A 224 -4.07 -6.34 6.71
CA LEU A 224 -3.02 -5.34 6.89
C LEU A 224 -3.54 -4.08 7.61
N ALA A 225 -4.77 -3.63 7.29
CA ALA A 225 -5.40 -2.51 7.98
C ALA A 225 -5.65 -2.79 9.47
N CYS A 226 -5.89 -4.06 9.84
CA CYS A 226 -6.10 -4.52 11.22
C CYS A 226 -4.79 -4.91 11.93
N SER A 227 -3.69 -5.12 11.22
CA SER A 227 -2.42 -5.58 11.80
C SER A 227 -1.56 -4.40 12.29
N ARG A 228 -0.96 -4.53 13.47
CA ARG A 228 0.09 -3.59 13.91
C ARG A 228 1.40 -3.80 13.17
N ASP A 229 1.67 -5.01 12.69
CA ASP A 229 2.93 -5.33 11.99
C ASP A 229 3.01 -4.66 10.63
N SER A 230 1.86 -4.29 10.04
CA SER A 230 1.80 -3.44 8.86
C SER A 230 2.30 -2.02 9.12
N SER A 231 2.45 -1.60 10.38
CA SER A 231 3.12 -0.36 10.77
C SER A 231 4.64 -0.49 10.83
N ALA A 232 5.22 -1.69 10.64
CA ALA A 232 6.66 -1.88 10.60
C ALA A 232 7.26 -0.99 9.51
N THR A 233 8.17 -0.11 9.91
CA THR A 233 8.59 1.08 9.18
C THR A 233 9.00 0.75 7.74
N ILE A 234 8.15 1.06 6.77
CA ILE A 234 8.48 0.86 5.34
C ILE A 234 9.59 1.83 4.92
N GLY A 235 9.65 3.01 5.54
CA GLY A 235 10.62 4.06 5.28
C GLY A 235 11.51 4.40 6.46
N ARG A 236 12.11 5.58 6.43
CA ARG A 236 12.89 6.12 7.56
C ARG A 236 12.00 6.75 8.61
N PHE A 237 10.82 7.23 8.21
CA PHE A 237 9.88 7.95 9.06
C PHE A 237 8.53 7.23 9.16
N PRO A 238 7.83 7.31 10.31
CA PRO A 238 6.49 6.77 10.45
C PRO A 238 5.48 7.60 9.62
N ILE A 239 4.85 6.96 8.64
CA ILE A 239 3.86 7.61 7.74
C ILE A 239 2.44 7.54 8.34
N CYS A 240 2.00 6.32 8.68
CA CYS A 240 0.71 6.05 9.28
C CYS A 240 0.85 5.02 10.39
N THR A 241 -0.04 5.09 11.37
CA THR A 241 -0.14 4.11 12.45
C THR A 241 -1.25 3.12 12.12
N PHE A 242 -0.91 1.84 12.05
CA PHE A 242 -1.88 0.76 11.98
C PHE A 242 -2.04 0.09 13.36
N PRO A 243 -3.25 -0.33 13.73
CA PRO A 243 -4.47 -0.36 12.92
C PRO A 243 -5.23 0.99 12.86
N SER A 244 -5.82 1.31 11.70
CA SER A 244 -6.61 2.54 11.45
C SER A 244 -8.09 2.22 11.21
N ALA A 245 -8.96 2.88 11.99
CA ALA A 245 -10.41 2.69 11.89
C ALA A 245 -10.99 3.26 10.61
N GLU A 246 -10.41 4.37 10.13
CA GLU A 246 -10.80 5.06 8.91
C GLU A 246 -10.51 4.19 7.69
N VAL A 247 -9.33 3.56 7.64
CA VAL A 247 -8.96 2.64 6.54
C VAL A 247 -9.83 1.39 6.57
N VAL A 248 -10.05 0.79 7.74
CA VAL A 248 -10.92 -0.40 7.87
C VAL A 248 -12.35 -0.07 7.44
N SER A 249 -12.90 1.06 7.89
CA SER A 249 -14.25 1.48 7.50
C SER A 249 -14.35 1.70 5.99
N LEU A 250 -13.38 2.39 5.38
CA LEU A 250 -13.34 2.61 3.94
C LEU A 250 -13.27 1.29 3.15
N LEU A 251 -12.42 0.35 3.56
CA LEU A 251 -12.32 -0.96 2.92
C LEU A 251 -13.64 -1.73 2.99
N LEU A 252 -14.31 -1.72 4.15
CA LEU A 252 -15.60 -2.39 4.33
C LEU A 252 -16.71 -1.70 3.52
N GLU A 253 -16.73 -0.36 3.47
CA GLU A 253 -17.68 0.42 2.66
C GLU A 253 -17.58 0.13 1.17
N VAL A 254 -16.37 -0.11 0.64
CA VAL A 254 -16.19 -0.51 -0.75
C VAL A 254 -16.44 -2.01 -1.00
N GLY A 255 -16.73 -2.80 0.04
CA GLY A 255 -17.09 -4.21 -0.08
C GLY A 255 -15.94 -5.19 0.12
N ALA A 256 -14.90 -4.85 0.90
CA ALA A 256 -13.92 -5.84 1.33
C ALA A 256 -14.58 -6.91 2.21
N ASP A 257 -14.28 -8.18 1.92
CA ASP A 257 -14.84 -9.32 2.66
C ASP A 257 -14.26 -9.38 4.09
N PRO A 258 -15.09 -9.19 5.15
CA PRO A 258 -14.64 -9.25 6.54
C PRO A 258 -14.34 -10.68 7.02
N CYS A 259 -14.77 -11.70 6.27
CA CYS A 259 -14.56 -13.11 6.58
C CYS A 259 -13.46 -13.75 5.74
N ALA A 260 -12.77 -12.98 4.87
CA ALA A 260 -11.65 -13.48 4.10
C ALA A 260 -10.57 -14.06 5.01
N THR A 261 -9.97 -15.19 4.64
CA THR A 261 -8.94 -15.85 5.43
C THR A 261 -7.55 -15.75 4.82
N ASP A 262 -6.51 -15.70 5.65
CA ASP A 262 -5.11 -15.89 5.27
C ASP A 262 -4.74 -17.40 5.12
N HIS A 263 -3.48 -17.71 4.84
CA HIS A 263 -2.99 -19.10 4.73
C HIS A 263 -3.06 -19.89 6.04
N GLN A 264 -3.25 -19.24 7.19
CA GLN A 264 -3.44 -19.89 8.49
C GLN A 264 -4.93 -19.98 8.87
N GLY A 265 -5.84 -19.57 7.99
CA GLY A 265 -7.26 -19.50 8.29
C GLY A 265 -7.63 -18.35 9.23
N ASN A 266 -6.72 -17.42 9.49
CA ASN A 266 -7.05 -16.23 10.28
C ASN A 266 -7.90 -15.30 9.41
N THR A 267 -8.98 -14.79 9.98
CA THR A 267 -9.75 -13.67 9.44
C THR A 267 -9.18 -12.34 9.95
N PRO A 268 -9.56 -11.16 9.38
CA PRO A 268 -9.14 -9.86 9.91
C PRO A 268 -9.45 -9.69 11.41
N LEU A 269 -10.52 -10.35 11.88
CA LEU A 269 -10.90 -10.38 13.29
C LEU A 269 -9.85 -11.10 14.16
N HIS A 270 -9.29 -12.22 13.68
CA HIS A 270 -8.17 -12.92 14.35
C HIS A 270 -6.90 -12.06 14.39
N THR A 271 -6.60 -11.32 13.31
CA THR A 271 -5.49 -10.36 13.29
C THR A 271 -5.68 -9.25 14.32
N LEU A 272 -6.89 -8.69 14.42
CA LEU A 272 -7.23 -7.70 15.43
C LEU A 272 -7.10 -8.27 16.86
N ALA A 273 -7.49 -9.53 17.08
CA ALA A 273 -7.35 -10.20 18.38
C ALA A 273 -5.90 -10.36 18.81
N SER A 274 -5.03 -10.65 17.83
CA SER A 274 -3.59 -10.86 18.01
C SER A 274 -2.84 -9.59 18.39
N ASN A 275 -3.42 -8.40 18.22
CA ASN A 275 -2.82 -7.16 18.70
C ASN A 275 -2.80 -7.08 20.23
N LYS A 276 -1.80 -6.37 20.78
CA LYS A 276 -1.69 -6.13 22.24
C LYS A 276 -2.95 -5.46 22.79
N GLN A 277 -3.45 -4.43 22.10
CA GLN A 277 -4.68 -3.72 22.43
C GLN A 277 -5.71 -3.97 21.34
N CYS A 278 -6.88 -4.50 21.72
CA CYS A 278 -8.03 -4.59 20.83
C CYS A 278 -8.84 -3.29 20.94
N ARG A 279 -8.92 -2.53 19.85
CA ARG A 279 -9.76 -1.31 19.84
C ARG A 279 -11.20 -1.69 19.53
N ARG A 280 -12.14 -1.20 20.34
CA ARG A 280 -13.57 -1.53 20.23
C ARG A 280 -14.20 -0.98 18.95
N ASP A 281 -13.77 0.18 18.47
CA ASP A 281 -14.24 0.77 17.21
C ASP A 281 -13.99 -0.13 15.99
N LEU A 282 -12.77 -0.65 15.85
CA LEU A 282 -12.39 -1.60 14.80
C LEU A 282 -13.18 -2.91 14.90
N LEU A 283 -13.33 -3.42 16.12
CA LEU A 283 -14.11 -4.62 16.39
C LEU A 283 -15.57 -4.42 15.96
N MET A 284 -16.18 -3.30 16.35
CA MET A 284 -17.56 -2.99 15.97
C MET A 284 -17.71 -2.82 14.46
N ALA A 285 -16.76 -2.17 13.78
CA ALA A 285 -16.79 -2.01 12.33
C ALA A 285 -16.80 -3.36 11.59
N LEU A 286 -15.91 -4.29 11.98
CA LEU A 286 -15.86 -5.63 11.42
C LEU A 286 -17.15 -6.43 11.70
N LEU A 287 -17.68 -6.37 12.91
CA LEU A 287 -18.92 -7.06 13.28
C LEU A 287 -20.13 -6.50 12.54
N SER A 288 -20.22 -5.17 12.39
CA SER A 288 -21.30 -4.53 11.62
C SER A 288 -21.24 -4.87 10.13
N ALA A 289 -20.05 -5.18 9.61
CA ALA A 289 -19.86 -5.62 8.23
C ALA A 289 -20.13 -7.13 8.04
N GLY A 290 -20.37 -7.89 9.12
CA GLY A 290 -20.71 -9.31 9.06
C GLY A 290 -19.62 -10.29 9.47
N ALA A 291 -18.55 -9.83 10.14
CA ALA A 291 -17.54 -10.74 10.69
C ALA A 291 -18.14 -11.65 11.79
N HIS A 292 -17.75 -12.92 11.78
CA HIS A 292 -18.19 -13.93 12.77
C HIS A 292 -17.18 -14.06 13.92
N LEU A 293 -17.66 -14.10 15.16
CA LEU A 293 -16.82 -14.17 16.37
C LEU A 293 -16.29 -15.58 16.66
N ASP A 294 -17.01 -16.57 16.17
CA ASP A 294 -16.85 -17.98 16.42
C ASP A 294 -16.11 -18.73 15.29
N THR A 295 -15.73 -18.03 14.22
CA THR A 295 -14.84 -18.60 13.21
C THR A 295 -13.56 -19.11 13.85
N LEU A 296 -13.14 -20.31 13.44
CA LEU A 296 -11.91 -20.94 13.88
C LEU A 296 -10.85 -20.86 12.78
N ASN A 297 -9.63 -20.49 13.17
CA ASN A 297 -8.47 -20.60 12.29
C ASN A 297 -7.98 -22.07 12.22
N ARG A 298 -6.91 -22.32 11.45
CA ARG A 298 -6.34 -23.67 11.30
C ARG A 298 -5.75 -24.25 12.60
N SER A 299 -5.44 -23.42 13.59
CA SER A 299 -5.02 -23.87 14.93
C SER A 299 -6.21 -24.12 15.87
N GLY A 300 -7.46 -24.02 15.39
CA GLY A 300 -8.67 -24.23 16.18
C GLY A 300 -8.95 -23.10 17.18
N GLN A 301 -8.38 -21.92 16.95
CA GLN A 301 -8.54 -20.74 17.81
C GLN A 301 -9.61 -19.82 17.23
N SER A 302 -10.54 -19.38 18.08
CA SER A 302 -11.48 -18.29 17.79
C SER A 302 -10.96 -16.94 18.27
N PHE A 303 -11.59 -15.84 17.86
CA PHE A 303 -11.33 -14.49 18.38
C PHE A 303 -11.28 -14.46 19.92
N ALA A 304 -12.26 -15.11 20.56
CA ALA A 304 -12.39 -15.16 22.01
C ALA A 304 -11.21 -15.88 22.67
N SER A 305 -10.76 -17.00 22.09
CA SER A 305 -9.61 -17.77 22.61
C SER A 305 -8.29 -16.98 22.52
N ILE A 306 -8.07 -16.25 21.41
CA ILE A 306 -6.87 -15.41 21.23
C ILE A 306 -6.88 -14.23 22.21
N ARG A 307 -8.04 -13.62 22.47
CA ARG A 307 -8.15 -12.56 23.48
C ARG A 307 -7.95 -13.07 24.90
N ALA A 308 -8.49 -14.26 25.21
CA ALA A 308 -8.34 -14.88 26.51
C ALA A 308 -6.87 -15.16 26.84
N SER A 309 -6.08 -15.66 25.89
CA SER A 309 -4.63 -15.88 26.08
C SER A 309 -3.84 -14.57 26.30
N ARG A 310 -4.39 -13.43 25.86
CA ARG A 310 -3.84 -12.07 26.10
C ARG A 310 -4.44 -11.37 27.33
N GLY A 311 -5.23 -12.08 28.15
CA GLY A 311 -5.75 -11.57 29.42
C GLY A 311 -6.95 -10.64 29.32
N GLN A 312 -7.62 -10.51 28.17
CA GLN A 312 -8.88 -9.76 28.05
C GLN A 312 -10.05 -10.70 27.76
N ARG A 313 -11.14 -10.54 28.50
CA ARG A 313 -12.34 -11.38 28.32
C ARG A 313 -13.28 -10.75 27.31
N LEU A 314 -13.96 -11.59 26.51
CA LEU A 314 -14.84 -11.14 25.43
C LEU A 314 -15.95 -10.17 25.91
N HIS A 315 -16.57 -10.47 27.05
CA HIS A 315 -17.64 -9.63 27.63
C HIS A 315 -17.19 -8.23 28.06
N GLN A 316 -15.88 -8.01 28.25
CA GLN A 316 -15.33 -6.69 28.53
C GLN A 316 -15.24 -5.83 27.26
N LEU A 317 -15.23 -6.48 26.09
CA LEU A 317 -15.08 -5.82 24.80
C LEU A 317 -16.44 -5.59 24.13
N ILE A 318 -17.31 -6.60 24.13
CA ILE A 318 -18.63 -6.59 23.46
C ILE A 318 -19.60 -7.56 24.15
N ASN A 319 -20.90 -7.38 23.93
CA ASN A 319 -21.90 -8.39 24.27
C ASN A 319 -22.00 -9.42 23.14
N PRO A 320 -21.50 -10.66 23.30
CA PRO A 320 -21.47 -11.64 22.22
C PRO A 320 -22.86 -11.98 21.68
N LEU A 321 -23.88 -11.97 22.54
CA LEU A 321 -25.26 -12.33 22.16
C LEU A 321 -25.87 -11.39 21.12
N GLN A 322 -25.37 -10.15 21.01
CA GLN A 322 -25.83 -9.18 20.02
C GLN A 322 -25.21 -9.39 18.64
N HIS A 323 -24.16 -10.21 18.54
CA HIS A 323 -23.33 -10.34 17.34
C HIS A 323 -23.15 -11.79 16.86
N THR A 324 -23.65 -12.77 17.61
CA THR A 324 -23.74 -14.17 17.17
C THR A 324 -25.12 -14.42 16.56
N SER A 325 -25.17 -14.79 15.28
CA SER A 325 -26.44 -15.18 14.63
C SER A 325 -26.90 -16.57 15.08
N LEU A 326 -28.19 -16.88 14.91
CA LEU A 326 -28.71 -18.24 15.14
C LEU A 326 -28.03 -19.28 14.24
N GLN A 327 -27.64 -18.90 13.02
CA GLN A 327 -26.91 -19.78 12.10
C GLN A 327 -25.52 -20.12 12.65
N CYS A 328 -24.81 -19.11 13.17
CA CYS A 328 -23.51 -19.28 13.83
C CYS A 328 -23.62 -20.24 15.03
N LEU A 329 -24.64 -20.04 15.89
CA LEU A 329 -24.90 -20.92 17.03
C LEU A 329 -25.21 -22.35 16.59
N ALA A 330 -26.06 -22.54 15.57
CA ALA A 330 -26.39 -23.85 15.04
C ALA A 330 -25.13 -24.56 14.48
N ALA A 331 -24.32 -23.86 13.69
CA ALA A 331 -23.06 -24.37 13.16
C ALA A 331 -22.09 -24.79 14.29
N ALA A 332 -21.87 -23.92 15.27
CA ALA A 332 -21.05 -24.23 16.43
C ALA A 332 -21.57 -25.45 17.22
N THR A 333 -22.90 -25.60 17.36
CA THR A 333 -23.47 -26.79 18.03
C THR A 333 -23.27 -28.08 17.23
N LEU A 334 -23.44 -28.04 15.91
CA LEU A 334 -23.20 -29.20 15.03
C LEU A 334 -21.76 -29.71 15.20
N ARG A 335 -20.79 -28.80 15.18
CA ARG A 335 -19.38 -29.14 15.34
C ARG A 335 -19.03 -29.59 16.75
N ARG A 336 -19.53 -28.89 17.77
CA ARG A 336 -19.30 -29.26 19.19
C ARG A 336 -19.79 -30.67 19.51
N HIS A 337 -20.88 -31.10 18.89
CA HIS A 337 -21.47 -32.42 19.11
C HIS A 337 -21.07 -33.46 18.05
N GLY A 338 -20.22 -33.10 17.08
CA GLY A 338 -19.74 -34.02 16.03
C GLY A 338 -20.85 -34.63 15.19
N LEU A 339 -21.93 -33.89 14.95
CA LEU A 339 -23.08 -34.38 14.20
C LEU A 339 -22.73 -34.50 12.71
N LEU A 340 -23.10 -35.61 12.06
CA LEU A 340 -22.83 -35.83 10.64
C LEU A 340 -23.78 -34.98 9.77
N TYR A 341 -23.23 -34.07 8.97
CA TYR A 341 -24.02 -33.18 8.10
C TYR A 341 -23.58 -33.17 6.62
N GLU A 342 -22.51 -33.90 6.26
CA GLU A 342 -21.88 -33.86 4.93
C GLU A 342 -22.83 -34.25 3.77
N ASN A 343 -23.85 -35.08 4.03
CA ASN A 343 -24.81 -35.53 3.03
C ASN A 343 -26.22 -34.93 3.17
N THR A 344 -26.45 -34.09 4.19
CA THR A 344 -27.77 -33.52 4.49
C THR A 344 -27.84 -32.01 4.25
N LEU A 345 -26.70 -31.32 4.34
CA LEU A 345 -26.61 -29.88 4.12
C LEU A 345 -26.17 -29.56 2.69
N HIS A 346 -26.70 -28.44 2.18
CA HIS A 346 -26.21 -27.87 0.93
C HIS A 346 -24.72 -27.48 1.07
N PRO A 347 -23.86 -27.65 0.05
CA PRO A 347 -22.40 -27.45 0.18
C PRO A 347 -21.97 -26.09 0.76
N ARG A 348 -22.71 -25.02 0.47
CA ARG A 348 -22.49 -23.69 1.06
C ARG A 348 -22.70 -23.65 2.58
N LEU A 349 -23.69 -24.38 3.09
CA LEU A 349 -23.94 -24.51 4.53
C LEU A 349 -22.92 -25.43 5.18
N SER A 350 -22.50 -26.51 4.49
CA SER A 350 -21.42 -27.37 4.98
C SER A 350 -20.13 -26.58 5.18
N HIS A 351 -19.72 -25.76 4.20
CA HIS A 351 -18.54 -24.90 4.33
C HIS A 351 -18.68 -23.86 5.46
N PHE A 352 -19.87 -23.30 5.65
CA PHE A 352 -20.15 -22.39 6.77
C PHE A 352 -19.99 -23.09 8.12
N VAL A 353 -20.46 -24.35 8.24
CA VAL A 353 -20.27 -25.16 9.46
C VAL A 353 -18.80 -25.54 9.64
N ASP A 354 -18.04 -25.79 8.58
CA ASP A 354 -16.59 -26.05 8.68
C ASP A 354 -15.78 -24.85 9.19
N GLN A 355 -16.29 -23.63 8.98
CA GLN A 355 -15.66 -22.39 9.44
C GLN A 355 -15.88 -22.08 10.93
N HIS A 356 -16.95 -22.61 11.54
CA HIS A 356 -17.38 -22.37 12.93
C HIS A 356 -17.11 -23.59 13.80
#